data_AF-A0A536U3Z3-F1
#
_entry.id   AF-A0A536U3Z3-F1
#
_cell.length_a   1.000
_cell.length_b   1.000
_cell.length_c   1.000
_cell.angle_alpha   90.00
_cell.angle_beta   90.00
_cell.angle_gamma   90.00
#
_symmetry.space_group_name_H-M   'P 1'
#
loop_
_entity.id
_entity.type
_entity.pdbx_description
1 polymer ?
#
loop_
_entity_poly.entity_id
_entity_poly.type
_entity_poly.pdbx_seq_one_letter_code
_entity_poly.pdbx_strand_id
1 'polypeptide(L)'
;MNVTRDDLKRLRMPLAVAIMLLVLSAASLIASTYYLDEARTARDATRLSRVAAQERVLRVAEEERGIRDDLVYYEQMRQRGIVGEQSRLDWIESIARIKNDRKLFEIRYNFDAQRAIDYPGLVATSAADFVVSRLKLDMLLLHEGDL
;
A
#
# COMPACT_ATOMS: atom_id res chain seq x y z
N MET A 1 10.82 -63.99 55.74
CA MET A 1 9.83 -62.97 56.16
C MET A 1 8.48 -63.45 55.68
N ASN A 2 7.71 -64.11 56.55
CA ASN A 2 6.49 -64.80 56.14
C ASN A 2 5.31 -63.84 56.30
N VAL A 3 4.73 -63.40 55.18
CA VAL A 3 3.55 -62.53 55.17
C VAL A 3 2.34 -63.38 55.58
N THR A 4 1.84 -63.16 56.79
CA THR A 4 0.68 -63.86 57.33
C THR A 4 -0.61 -63.33 56.69
N ARG A 5 -1.60 -64.21 56.46
CA ARG A 5 -2.87 -63.88 55.76
C ARG A 5 -3.67 -62.71 56.37
N ASP A 6 -3.50 -62.42 57.66
CA ASP A 6 -4.18 -61.32 58.33
C ASP A 6 -3.54 -59.95 58.06
N ASP A 7 -2.21 -59.88 57.86
CA ASP A 7 -1.55 -58.66 57.37
C ASP A 7 -2.00 -58.32 55.94
N LEU A 8 -2.18 -59.36 55.12
CA LEU A 8 -2.68 -59.20 53.75
C LEU A 8 -4.10 -58.64 53.72
N LYS A 9 -4.95 -58.94 54.72
CA LYS A 9 -6.30 -58.37 54.86
C LYS A 9 -6.27 -56.91 55.30
N ARG A 10 -5.36 -56.55 56.21
CA ARG A 10 -5.21 -55.18 56.72
C ARG A 10 -4.61 -54.23 55.68
N LEU A 11 -3.77 -54.76 54.77
CA LEU A 11 -3.13 -54.00 53.69
C LEU A 11 -4.04 -53.75 52.47
N ARG A 12 -5.19 -54.43 52.36
CA ARG A 12 -6.10 -54.26 51.21
C ARG A 12 -6.72 -52.88 51.12
N MET A 13 -7.10 -52.31 52.27
CA MET A 13 -7.71 -50.98 52.34
C MET A 13 -6.73 -49.87 51.92
N PRO A 14 -5.50 -49.77 52.45
CA PRO A 14 -4.55 -48.76 51.98
C PRO A 14 -4.15 -48.97 50.52
N LEU A 15 -4.04 -50.23 50.06
CA LEU A 15 -3.77 -50.53 48.65
C LEU A 15 -4.92 -50.07 47.74
N ALA A 16 -6.19 -50.30 48.13
CA ALA A 16 -7.35 -49.86 47.38
C ALA A 16 -7.43 -48.32 47.31
N VAL A 17 -7.12 -47.62 48.41
CA VAL A 17 -7.06 -46.16 48.44
C VAL A 17 -5.93 -45.63 47.56
N ALA A 18 -4.75 -46.25 47.59
CA ALA A 18 -3.63 -45.86 46.73
C ALA A 18 -3.97 -46.04 45.25
N ILE A 19 -4.59 -47.17 44.88
CA ILE A 19 -5.06 -47.39 43.50
C ILE A 19 -6.12 -46.35 43.11
N MET A 20 -7.06 -46.03 44.00
CA MET A 20 -8.09 -45.04 43.72
C MET A 20 -7.49 -43.64 43.50
N LEU A 21 -6.52 -43.23 44.31
CA LEU A 21 -5.81 -41.96 44.14
C LEU A 21 -4.99 -41.92 42.84
N LEU A 22 -4.36 -43.03 42.45
CA LEU A 22 -3.66 -43.14 41.16
C LEU A 22 -4.63 -43.00 39.98
N VAL A 23 -5.79 -43.66 40.05
CA VAL A 23 -6.82 -43.56 39.01
C VAL A 23 -7.36 -42.13 38.91
N LEU A 24 -7.64 -41.47 40.05
CA LEU A 24 -8.10 -40.08 40.08
C LEU A 24 -7.04 -39.13 39.50
N SER A 25 -5.77 -39.33 39.85
CA SER A 25 -4.66 -38.51 39.35
C SER A 25 -4.49 -38.69 37.83
N ALA A 26 -4.54 -39.93 37.35
CA ALA A 26 -4.48 -40.23 35.92
C ALA A 26 -5.67 -39.63 35.17
N ALA A 27 -6.88 -39.77 35.70
CA ALA A 27 -8.09 -39.17 35.11
C ALA A 27 -7.99 -37.64 35.05
N SER A 28 -7.49 -37.00 36.11
CA SER A 28 -7.27 -35.55 36.15
C SER A 28 -6.25 -35.07 35.12
N LEU A 29 -5.14 -35.79 34.95
CA LEU A 29 -4.13 -35.48 33.93
C LEU A 29 -4.69 -35.59 32.52
N ILE A 30 -5.42 -36.67 32.24
CA ILE A 30 -6.06 -36.89 30.92
C ILE A 30 -7.04 -35.75 30.63
N ALA A 31 -7.96 -35.46 31.55
CA ALA A 31 -8.91 -34.36 31.40
C ALA A 31 -8.19 -33.01 31.15
N SER A 32 -7.15 -32.71 31.95
CA SER A 32 -6.37 -31.48 31.79
C SER A 32 -5.71 -31.38 30.41
N THR A 33 -5.18 -32.48 29.87
CA THR A 33 -4.57 -32.47 28.53
C THR A 33 -5.58 -32.24 27.42
N TYR A 34 -6.78 -32.83 27.51
CA TYR A 34 -7.85 -32.59 26.54
C TYR A 34 -8.30 -31.12 26.53
N TYR A 35 -8.56 -30.53 27.71
CA TYR A 35 -8.96 -29.12 27.80
C TYR A 35 -7.86 -28.16 27.35
N LEU A 36 -6.59 -28.47 27.63
CA LEU A 36 -5.47 -27.65 27.19
C LEU A 36 -5.29 -27.68 25.67
N ASP A 37 -5.49 -28.83 25.03
CA ASP A 37 -5.33 -28.96 23.58
C ASP A 37 -6.46 -28.24 22.83
N GLU A 38 -7.69 -28.36 23.31
CA GLU A 38 -8.85 -27.62 22.77
C GLU A 38 -8.69 -26.10 22.96
N ALA A 39 -8.23 -25.67 24.13
CA ALA A 39 -7.94 -24.25 24.37
C ALA A 39 -6.80 -23.74 23.50
N ARG A 40 -5.79 -24.56 23.19
CA ARG A 40 -4.67 -24.18 22.31
C ARG A 40 -5.14 -24.04 20.87
N THR A 41 -5.86 -25.02 20.34
CA THR A 41 -6.38 -24.98 18.96
C THR A 41 -7.31 -23.79 18.73
N ALA A 42 -8.21 -23.50 19.68
CA ALA A 42 -9.08 -22.31 19.62
C ALA A 42 -8.29 -20.99 19.64
N ARG A 43 -7.23 -20.92 20.46
CA ARG A 43 -6.34 -19.73 20.51
C ARG A 43 -5.54 -19.57 19.23
N ASP A 44 -5.02 -20.65 18.66
CA ASP A 44 -4.23 -20.60 17.43
C ASP A 44 -5.08 -20.21 16.23
N ALA A 45 -6.30 -20.73 16.12
CA ALA A 45 -7.27 -20.31 15.10
C ALA A 45 -7.57 -18.80 15.17
N THR A 46 -7.77 -18.28 16.39
CA THR A 46 -8.02 -16.84 16.62
C THR A 46 -6.77 -16.00 16.35
N ARG A 47 -5.57 -16.53 16.64
CA ARG A 47 -4.31 -15.85 16.37
C ARG A 47 -4.08 -15.71 14.87
N LEU A 48 -4.32 -16.77 14.09
CA LEU A 48 -4.17 -16.75 12.64
C LEU A 48 -5.11 -15.73 11.99
N SER A 49 -6.38 -15.70 12.39
CA SER A 49 -7.33 -14.72 11.87
C SER A 49 -6.95 -13.28 12.23
N ARG A 50 -6.44 -13.05 13.44
CA ARG A 50 -5.94 -11.74 13.87
C ARG A 50 -4.72 -11.29 13.06
N VAL A 51 -3.74 -12.17 12.85
CA VAL A 51 -2.55 -11.86 12.06
C VAL A 51 -2.93 -11.51 10.62
N ALA A 52 -3.81 -12.32 10.01
CA ALA A 52 -4.30 -12.05 8.65
C ALA A 52 -5.06 -10.71 8.56
N ALA A 53 -5.85 -10.36 9.58
CA ALA A 53 -6.54 -9.07 9.64
C ALA A 53 -5.55 -7.90 9.79
N GLN A 54 -4.54 -8.04 10.64
CA GLN A 54 -3.50 -7.03 10.84
C GLN A 54 -2.69 -6.80 9.56
N GLU A 55 -2.33 -7.87 8.85
CA GLU A 55 -1.61 -7.78 7.59
C GLU A 55 -2.42 -7.03 6.52
N ARG A 56 -3.73 -7.30 6.43
CA ARG A 56 -4.64 -6.56 5.54
C ARG A 56 -4.68 -5.06 5.86
N VAL A 57 -4.76 -4.71 7.14
CA VAL A 57 -4.77 -3.30 7.57
C VAL A 57 -3.46 -2.61 7.21
N LEU A 58 -2.32 -3.26 7.45
CA LEU A 58 -1.01 -2.73 7.09
C LEU A 58 -0.88 -2.53 5.58
N ARG A 59 -1.34 -3.50 4.77
CA ARG A 59 -1.31 -3.39 3.32
C ARG A 59 -2.15 -2.22 2.81
N VAL A 60 -3.37 -2.05 3.32
CA VAL A 60 -4.24 -0.92 2.96
C VAL A 60 -3.61 0.42 3.36
N ALA A 61 -3.00 0.49 4.54
CA ALA A 61 -2.32 1.72 4.98
C ALA A 61 -1.12 2.07 4.08
N GLU A 62 -0.37 1.07 3.62
CA GLU A 62 0.74 1.27 2.68
C GLU A 62 0.23 1.71 1.30
N GLU A 63 -0.82 1.08 0.79
CA GLU A 63 -1.48 1.47 -0.47
C GLU A 63 -2.01 2.92 -0.38
N GLU A 64 -2.67 3.30 0.71
CA GLU A 64 -3.16 4.66 0.93
C GLU A 64 -2.01 5.68 0.99
N ARG A 65 -0.89 5.32 1.61
CA ARG A 65 0.31 6.15 1.64
C ARG A 65 0.86 6.37 0.23
N GLY A 66 1.00 5.30 -0.56
CA GLY A 66 1.45 5.39 -1.94
C GLY A 66 0.57 6.30 -2.80
N ILE A 67 -0.75 6.10 -2.74
CA ILE A 67 -1.72 6.94 -3.46
C ILE A 67 -1.59 8.42 -3.06
N ARG A 68 -1.44 8.70 -1.77
CA ARG A 68 -1.33 10.06 -1.26
C ARG A 68 -0.03 10.74 -1.72
N ASP A 69 1.08 10.01 -1.74
CA ASP A 69 2.35 10.53 -2.23
C ASP A 69 2.28 10.81 -3.75
N ASP A 70 1.69 9.91 -4.53
CA ASP A 70 1.48 10.09 -5.98
C ASP A 70 0.54 11.26 -6.30
N LEU A 71 -0.51 11.46 -5.48
CA LEU A 71 -1.47 12.56 -5.64
C LEU A 71 -0.80 13.93 -5.50
N VAL A 72 0.22 14.06 -4.64
CA VAL A 72 1.00 15.30 -4.50
C VAL A 72 1.70 15.64 -5.82
N TYR A 73 2.33 14.66 -6.46
CA TYR A 73 2.99 14.87 -7.76
C TYR A 73 1.99 15.19 -8.86
N TYR A 74 0.84 14.50 -8.88
CA TYR A 74 -0.25 14.79 -9.81
C TYR A 74 -0.75 16.24 -9.66
N GLU A 75 -1.01 16.69 -8.44
CA GLU A 75 -1.44 18.06 -8.16
C GLU A 75 -0.41 19.10 -8.61
N GLN A 76 0.88 18.86 -8.36
CA GLN A 76 1.94 19.74 -8.84
C GLN A 76 1.98 19.84 -10.38
N MET A 77 1.81 18.71 -11.07
CA MET A 77 1.75 18.69 -12.54
C MET A 77 0.50 19.40 -13.07
N ARG A 78 -0.65 19.22 -12.42
CA ARG A 78 -1.90 19.90 -12.75
C ARG A 78 -1.79 21.41 -12.57
N GLN A 79 -1.22 21.87 -11.45
CA GLN A 79 -1.00 23.30 -11.19
C GLN A 79 -0.06 23.96 -12.20
N ARG A 80 0.90 23.20 -12.76
CA ARG A 80 1.79 23.67 -13.83
C ARG A 80 1.15 23.62 -15.23
N GLY A 81 -0.09 23.16 -15.35
CA GLY A 81 -0.78 23.01 -16.63
C GLY A 81 -0.24 21.87 -17.52
N ILE A 82 0.46 20.90 -16.93
CA ILE A 82 0.96 19.71 -17.67
C ILE A 82 -0.18 18.69 -17.86
N VAL A 83 -1.10 18.62 -16.89
CA VAL A 83 -2.26 17.73 -16.93
C VAL A 83 -3.49 18.49 -17.41
N GLY A 84 -4.15 17.98 -18.43
CA GLY A 84 -5.36 18.55 -19.01
C GLY A 84 -5.24 18.81 -20.51
N GLU A 85 -6.20 19.54 -21.07
CA GLU A 85 -6.13 19.96 -22.46
C GLU A 85 -5.04 21.00 -22.68
N GLN A 86 -4.32 20.90 -23.81
CA GLN A 86 -3.31 21.88 -24.18
C GLN A 86 -3.97 23.24 -24.44
N SER A 87 -3.71 24.21 -23.57
CA SER A 87 -4.24 25.58 -23.69
C SER A 87 -3.44 26.41 -24.70
N ARG A 88 -3.43 25.98 -25.98
CA ARG A 88 -2.65 26.65 -27.04
C ARG A 88 -3.09 28.08 -27.27
N LEU A 89 -4.38 28.37 -27.09
CA LEU A 89 -4.93 29.71 -27.22
C LEU A 89 -4.33 30.64 -26.16
N ASP A 90 -4.35 30.23 -24.89
CA ASP A 90 -3.78 31.01 -23.78
C ASP A 90 -2.30 31.33 -24.00
N TRP A 91 -1.56 30.42 -24.62
CA TRP A 91 -0.15 30.64 -25.01
C TRP A 91 -0.03 31.70 -26.10
N ILE A 92 -0.85 31.62 -27.15
CA ILE A 92 -0.86 32.61 -28.24
C ILE A 92 -1.25 33.98 -27.70
N GLU A 93 -2.26 34.06 -26.85
CA GLU A 93 -2.70 35.30 -26.21
C GLU A 93 -1.61 35.88 -25.30
N SER A 94 -0.89 35.04 -24.57
CA SER A 94 0.24 35.47 -23.73
C SER A 94 1.39 36.01 -24.58
N ILE A 95 1.74 35.36 -25.68
CA ILE A 95 2.75 35.84 -26.63
C ILE A 95 2.30 37.17 -27.23
N ALA A 96 1.04 37.29 -27.65
CA ALA A 96 0.48 38.52 -28.21
C ALA A 96 0.49 39.68 -27.22
N ARG A 97 0.15 39.42 -25.95
CA ARG A 97 0.22 40.40 -24.85
C ARG A 97 1.65 40.88 -24.63
N ILE A 98 2.61 39.96 -24.50
CA ILE A 98 4.03 40.31 -24.31
C ILE A 98 4.55 41.11 -25.49
N LYS A 99 4.20 40.72 -26.73
CA LYS A 99 4.54 41.46 -27.94
C LYS A 99 4.06 42.91 -27.85
N ASN A 100 2.80 43.10 -27.47
CA ASN A 100 2.18 44.42 -27.38
C ASN A 100 2.79 45.26 -26.25
N ASP A 101 2.94 44.69 -25.06
CA ASP A 101 3.45 45.39 -23.87
C ASP A 101 4.90 45.84 -24.05
N ARG A 102 5.71 45.04 -24.74
CA ARG A 102 7.12 45.33 -25.01
C ARG A 102 7.36 45.95 -26.39
N LYS A 103 6.31 46.25 -27.15
CA LYS A 103 6.36 46.76 -28.53
C LYS A 103 7.37 46.00 -29.41
N LEU A 104 7.43 44.67 -29.24
CA LEU A 104 8.36 43.83 -29.98
C LEU A 104 8.00 43.84 -31.47
N PHE A 105 9.03 43.67 -32.31
CA PHE A 105 8.86 43.47 -33.76
C PHE A 105 8.06 42.18 -34.06
N GLU A 106 8.01 41.80 -35.34
CA GLU A 106 7.29 40.60 -35.77
C GLU A 106 7.74 39.35 -35.00
N ILE A 107 6.78 38.68 -34.38
CA ILE A 107 6.92 37.37 -33.75
C ILE A 107 6.07 36.41 -34.58
N ARG A 108 6.71 35.40 -35.16
CA ARG A 108 6.06 34.33 -35.91
C ARG A 108 6.05 33.07 -35.06
N TYR A 109 4.90 32.42 -34.97
CA TYR A 109 4.75 31.18 -34.22
C TYR A 109 4.10 30.09 -35.08
N ASN A 110 4.52 28.85 -34.89
CA ASN A 110 3.91 27.67 -35.51
C ASN A 110 3.82 26.52 -34.50
N PHE A 111 2.65 25.89 -34.40
CA PHE A 111 2.44 24.71 -33.59
C PHE A 111 2.39 23.46 -34.47
N ASP A 112 3.20 22.47 -34.14
CA ASP A 112 3.13 21.16 -34.77
C ASP A 112 1.88 20.40 -34.29
N ALA A 113 1.39 19.47 -35.13
CA ALA A 113 0.31 18.57 -34.77
C ALA A 113 0.64 17.79 -33.48
N GLN A 114 -0.39 17.51 -32.70
CA GLN A 114 -0.24 16.71 -31.49
C GLN A 114 0.18 15.30 -31.86
N ARG A 115 1.21 14.80 -31.19
CA ARG A 115 1.74 13.45 -31.39
C ARG A 115 1.93 12.78 -30.03
N ALA A 116 1.87 11.46 -30.02
CA ALA A 116 2.26 10.69 -28.84
C ALA A 116 3.69 11.07 -28.43
N ILE A 117 3.93 11.16 -27.13
CA ILE A 117 5.28 11.38 -26.63
C ILE A 117 6.11 10.12 -26.90
N ASP A 118 7.32 10.32 -27.42
CA ASP A 118 8.30 9.27 -27.63
C ASP A 118 9.43 9.50 -26.63
N TYR A 119 9.25 8.99 -25.41
CA TYR A 119 10.19 9.15 -24.31
C TYR A 119 10.49 7.79 -23.68
N PRO A 120 11.78 7.38 -23.56
CA PRO A 120 12.15 6.11 -22.96
C PRO A 120 11.58 5.96 -21.55
N GLY A 121 10.77 4.92 -21.33
CA GLY A 121 10.15 4.64 -20.04
C GLY A 121 8.75 5.24 -19.84
N LEU A 122 8.25 6.06 -20.77
CA LEU A 122 6.82 6.39 -20.84
C LEU A 122 6.12 5.43 -21.80
N VAL A 123 5.20 4.62 -21.26
CA VAL A 123 4.33 3.76 -22.05
C VAL A 123 2.91 4.28 -21.90
N ALA A 124 2.22 4.49 -23.03
CA ALA A 124 0.82 4.84 -23.02
C ALA A 124 0.02 3.77 -22.25
N THR A 125 -0.78 4.21 -21.30
CA THR A 125 -1.65 3.35 -20.48
C THR A 125 -3.10 3.64 -20.86
N SER A 126 -4.00 2.68 -20.65
CA SER A 126 -5.44 2.92 -20.88
C SER A 126 -6.02 4.02 -20.00
N ALA A 127 -5.31 4.44 -18.95
CA ALA A 127 -5.76 5.48 -18.03
C ALA A 127 -5.35 6.90 -18.45
N ALA A 128 -4.31 7.06 -19.28
CA ALA A 128 -3.81 8.38 -19.66
C ALA A 128 -3.03 8.36 -20.99
N ASP A 129 -3.37 9.31 -21.85
CA ASP A 129 -2.64 9.59 -23.09
C ASP A 129 -1.54 10.63 -22.86
N PHE A 130 -0.30 10.28 -23.21
CA PHE A 130 0.82 11.19 -23.13
C PHE A 130 1.16 11.75 -24.50
N VAL A 131 1.03 13.06 -24.62
CA VAL A 131 1.03 13.76 -25.90
C VAL A 131 1.89 15.02 -25.83
N VAL A 132 2.47 15.39 -26.96
CA VAL A 132 3.33 16.56 -27.09
C VAL A 132 3.00 17.32 -28.37
N SER A 133 3.11 18.64 -28.32
CA SER A 133 3.08 19.53 -29.48
C SER A 133 4.27 20.49 -29.34
N ARG A 134 5.02 20.69 -30.44
CA ARG A 134 6.17 21.61 -30.45
C ARG A 134 5.69 22.98 -30.91
N LEU A 135 6.10 24.01 -30.20
CA LEU A 135 5.96 25.40 -30.61
C LEU A 135 7.30 25.89 -31.17
N LYS A 136 7.31 26.28 -32.44
CA LYS A 136 8.42 27.01 -33.05
C LYS A 136 8.11 28.51 -32.98
N LEU A 137 9.04 29.27 -32.42
CA LEU A 137 8.95 30.72 -32.27
C LEU A 137 10.13 31.37 -33.02
N ASP A 138 9.82 32.14 -34.06
CA ASP A 138 10.78 32.92 -34.82
C ASP A 138 10.58 34.40 -34.48
N MET A 139 11.63 35.05 -33.96
CA MET A 139 11.60 36.46 -33.53
C MET A 139 12.82 37.20 -34.06
N LEU A 140 12.63 38.47 -34.41
CA LEU A 140 13.74 39.36 -34.70
C LEU A 140 14.42 39.78 -33.39
N LEU A 141 15.75 39.71 -33.36
CA LEU A 141 16.54 40.22 -32.24
C LEU A 141 16.45 41.75 -32.21
N LEU A 142 15.88 42.31 -31.15
CA LEU A 142 15.98 43.75 -30.88
C LEU A 142 17.46 44.08 -30.64
N HIS A 143 18.02 44.98 -31.45
CA HIS A 143 19.27 45.65 -31.07
C HIS A 143 18.94 46.78 -30.10
N GLU A 144 19.82 46.99 -29.11
CA GLU A 144 19.62 47.96 -28.02
C GLU A 144 19.41 49.41 -28.50
N GLY A 145 19.68 49.72 -29.78
CA GLY A 145 19.48 51.04 -30.40
C GLY A 145 18.11 51.30 -31.04
N ASP A 146 17.20 50.32 -31.06
CA ASP A 146 15.85 50.44 -31.64
C ASP A 146 14.73 50.70 -30.60
N LEU A 147 15.10 51.03 -29.34
CA LEU A 147 14.17 51.39 -28.25
C LEU A 147 14.06 52.90 -28.01
#